data_AF-A0A4R5EWN8-F1
#
_entry.id   AF-A0A4R5EWN8-F1
#
_cell.length_a   1.000
_cell.length_b   1.000
_cell.length_c   1.000
_cell.angle_alpha   90.00
_cell.angle_beta   90.00
_cell.angle_gamma   90.00
#
_symmetry.space_group_name_H-M   'P 1'
#
loop_
_entity.id
_entity.type
_entity.pdbx_description
1 polymer ?
#
loop_
_entity_poly.entity_id
_entity_poly.type
_entity_poly.pdbx_seq_one_letter_code
_entity_poly.pdbx_strand_id
1 'polypeptide(L)'
;MITDPHRDAPARTNRARGGGVPVQAYTVEQVAEILNIGRDKVYFLIRTGQLRSIKIGKLRRITDRHLAEFVTSLEEPSLEEAKR
;
A
#
# COMPACT_ATOMS: atom_id res chain seq x y z
N MET A 1 -4.07 47.86 43.02
CA MET A 1 -2.78 48.24 42.41
C MET A 1 -1.86 47.06 42.70
N ILE A 2 -1.50 46.19 41.78
CA ILE A 2 -0.89 46.40 40.45
C ILE A 2 -1.18 45.12 39.64
N THR A 3 -1.71 45.29 38.44
CA THR A 3 -1.72 44.30 37.37
C THR A 3 -0.30 44.13 36.85
N ASP A 4 0.18 42.90 36.61
CA ASP A 4 0.63 42.55 35.26
C ASP A 4 0.75 41.02 35.07
N PRO A 5 0.38 40.51 33.87
CA PRO A 5 0.13 39.10 33.60
C PRO A 5 1.23 38.49 32.72
N HIS A 6 1.99 37.54 33.25
CA HIS A 6 2.76 36.58 32.44
C HIS A 6 1.83 35.38 32.19
N ARG A 7 1.10 35.27 31.08
CA ARG A 7 1.55 35.19 29.68
C ARG A 7 2.61 34.10 29.46
N ASP A 8 2.24 32.88 29.78
CA ASP A 8 2.77 31.69 29.11
C ASP A 8 1.63 30.75 28.73
N ALA A 9 0.92 31.15 27.68
CA ALA A 9 0.21 30.19 26.85
C ALA A 9 1.25 29.57 25.90
N PRO A 10 1.51 28.25 25.93
CA PRO A 10 2.00 27.59 24.75
C PRO A 10 0.85 27.51 23.76
N ALA A 11 0.78 28.55 22.94
CA ALA A 11 0.17 28.45 21.64
C ALA A 11 0.87 27.32 20.86
N ARG A 12 0.06 26.52 20.17
CA ARG A 12 0.24 26.02 18.80
C ARG A 12 0.08 24.50 18.67
N THR A 13 -1.12 24.17 18.19
CA THR A 13 -1.39 23.25 17.07
C THR A 13 -0.66 21.91 17.08
N ASN A 14 -1.39 20.88 17.50
CA ASN A 14 -1.38 19.63 16.75
C ASN A 14 -2.74 19.40 16.09
N ARG A 15 -3.20 20.37 15.28
CA ARG A 15 -4.47 20.27 14.54
C ARG A 15 -4.28 20.01 13.04
N ALA A 16 -3.14 19.41 12.68
CA ALA A 16 -2.86 18.92 11.34
C ALA A 16 -1.72 17.90 11.38
N ARG A 17 -2.01 16.65 11.74
CA ARG A 17 -1.24 15.56 11.14
C ARG A 17 -2.06 15.06 9.98
N GLY A 18 -1.75 15.60 8.80
CA GLY A 18 -2.18 14.98 7.55
C GLY A 18 -1.78 13.52 7.61
N GLY A 19 -2.77 12.66 7.82
CA GLY A 19 -2.60 11.21 7.87
C GLY A 19 -2.37 10.69 6.46
N GLY A 20 -1.25 11.07 5.85
CA GLY A 20 -0.78 10.38 4.67
C GLY A 20 -0.53 8.93 5.08
N VAL A 21 -1.30 8.00 4.50
CA VAL A 21 -1.06 6.58 4.70
C VAL A 21 0.36 6.32 4.21
N PRO A 22 1.27 5.79 5.07
CA PRO A 22 2.63 5.53 4.64
C PRO A 22 2.60 4.52 3.49
N VAL A 23 3.22 4.88 2.36
CA VAL A 23 3.32 3.98 1.20
C VAL A 23 4.20 2.80 1.59
N GLN A 24 3.58 1.63 1.76
CA GLN A 24 4.27 0.41 2.14
C GLN A 24 4.61 -0.41 0.90
N ALA A 25 5.84 -0.91 0.86
CA ALA A 25 6.30 -1.84 -0.16
C ALA A 25 6.61 -3.21 0.47
N TYR A 26 6.14 -4.26 -0.19
CA TYR A 26 6.21 -5.65 0.24
C TYR A 26 7.19 -6.43 -0.63
N THR A 27 7.81 -7.46 -0.04
CA THR A 27 8.57 -8.46 -0.80
C THR A 27 7.64 -9.47 -1.46
N VAL A 28 8.21 -10.32 -2.33
CA VAL A 28 7.45 -11.40 -2.96
C VAL A 28 6.94 -12.38 -1.91
N GLU A 29 7.75 -12.67 -0.90
CA GLU A 29 7.43 -13.55 0.22
C GLU A 29 6.26 -13.00 1.05
N GLN A 30 6.30 -11.71 1.39
CA GLN A 30 5.22 -11.07 2.13
C GLN A 30 3.90 -11.08 1.35
N VAL A 31 3.94 -10.83 0.04
CA VAL A 31 2.73 -10.90 -0.79
C VAL A 31 2.21 -12.34 -0.92
N ALA A 32 3.10 -13.33 -0.98
CA ALA A 32 2.72 -14.74 -0.96
C ALA A 32 1.95 -15.09 0.32
N GLU A 33 2.42 -14.59 1.47
CA GLU A 33 1.73 -14.75 2.76
C GLU A 33 0.39 -14.00 2.79
N ILE A 34 0.34 -12.73 2.35
CA ILE A 34 -0.88 -11.90 2.34
C ILE A 34 -1.98 -12.53 1.47
N LEU A 35 -1.63 -13.00 0.28
CA LEU A 35 -2.58 -13.61 -0.66
C LEU A 35 -2.78 -15.11 -0.40
N ASN A 36 -2.04 -15.69 0.56
CA ASN A 36 -2.02 -17.12 0.85
C ASN A 36 -1.79 -18.01 -0.39
N ILE A 37 -0.83 -17.63 -1.22
CA ILE A 37 -0.43 -18.37 -2.44
C ILE A 37 1.06 -18.68 -2.45
N GLY A 38 1.48 -19.68 -3.21
CA GLY A 38 2.90 -20.02 -3.33
C GLY A 38 3.73 -18.90 -3.97
N ARG A 39 4.99 -18.72 -3.52
CA ARG A 39 5.95 -17.74 -4.08
C ARG A 39 6.08 -17.85 -5.60
N ASP A 40 6.08 -19.07 -6.13
CA ASP A 40 6.17 -19.32 -7.57
C ASP A 40 4.96 -18.74 -8.33
N LYS A 41 3.78 -18.77 -7.72
CA LYS A 41 2.59 -18.14 -8.28
C LYS A 41 2.73 -16.62 -8.27
N VAL A 42 3.27 -16.02 -7.22
CA VAL A 42 3.56 -14.57 -7.19
C VAL A 42 4.57 -14.19 -8.28
N TYR A 43 5.65 -14.96 -8.44
CA TYR A 43 6.62 -14.75 -9.53
C TYR A 43 5.97 -14.91 -10.90
N PHE A 44 5.07 -15.87 -11.07
CA PHE A 44 4.29 -16.03 -12.29
C PHE A 44 3.44 -14.78 -12.57
N LEU A 45 2.68 -14.29 -11.59
CA LEU A 45 1.84 -13.09 -11.73
C LEU A 45 2.65 -11.84 -12.08
N ILE A 46 3.84 -11.69 -11.49
CA ILE A 46 4.77 -10.61 -11.83
C ILE A 46 5.29 -10.76 -13.26
N ARG A 47 5.63 -11.99 -13.67
CA ARG A 47 6.18 -12.28 -15.00
C ARG A 47 5.14 -12.14 -16.11
N THR A 48 3.87 -12.46 -15.84
CA THR A 48 2.75 -12.25 -16.76
C THR A 48 2.26 -10.81 -16.78
N GLY A 49 2.73 -9.96 -15.86
CA GLY A 49 2.31 -8.57 -15.73
C GLY A 49 0.95 -8.38 -15.08
N GLN A 50 0.32 -9.44 -14.57
CA GLN A 50 -0.94 -9.37 -13.82
C GLN A 50 -0.75 -8.69 -12.47
N LEU A 51 0.38 -8.94 -11.80
CA LEU A 51 0.76 -8.25 -10.57
C LEU A 51 1.90 -7.25 -10.85
N ARG A 52 1.62 -5.96 -10.65
CA ARG A 52 2.60 -4.90 -10.84
C ARG A 52 3.68 -4.95 -9.75
N SER A 53 4.92 -4.68 -10.12
CA SER A 53 6.05 -4.61 -9.19
C SER A 53 7.01 -3.49 -9.57
N ILE A 54 7.65 -2.91 -8.57
CA ILE A 54 8.76 -1.98 -8.73
C ILE A 54 10.09 -2.74 -8.60
N LYS A 55 11.03 -2.42 -9.49
CA LYS A 55 12.39 -2.98 -9.44
C LYS A 55 13.31 -1.99 -8.73
N ILE A 56 13.89 -2.42 -7.61
CA ILE A 56 14.87 -1.65 -6.85
C ILE A 56 16.19 -2.42 -6.90
N GLY A 57 17.06 -2.05 -7.84
CA GLY A 57 18.30 -2.79 -8.12
C GLY A 57 18.03 -4.22 -8.57
N LYS A 58 18.45 -5.20 -7.76
CA LYS A 58 18.20 -6.64 -7.98
C LYS A 58 16.90 -7.14 -7.34
N LEU A 59 16.25 -6.32 -6.51
CA LEU A 59 15.08 -6.71 -5.73
C LEU A 59 13.79 -6.28 -6.43
N ARG A 60 12.75 -7.10 -6.28
CA ARG A 60 11.38 -6.72 -6.61
C ARG A 60 10.62 -6.35 -5.34
N ARG A 61 9.82 -5.30 -5.44
CA ARG A 61 8.88 -4.89 -4.40
C ARG A 61 7.50 -4.65 -5.00
N ILE A 62 6.47 -4.91 -4.22
CA ILE A 62 5.07 -4.74 -4.61
C ILE A 62 4.50 -3.73 -3.64
N THR A 63 3.98 -2.62 -4.15
CA THR A 63 3.37 -1.61 -3.27
C THR A 63 1.98 -2.04 -2.86
N ASP A 64 1.52 -1.53 -1.72
CA ASP A 64 0.13 -1.60 -1.28
C ASP A 64 -0.86 -1.26 -2.41
N ARG A 65 -0.60 -0.21 -3.18
CA ARG A 65 -1.41 0.19 -4.33
C ARG A 65 -1.47 -0.88 -5.41
N HIS A 66 -0.33 -1.47 -5.78
CA HIS A 66 -0.29 -2.52 -6.81
C HIS A 66 -1.02 -3.79 -6.36
N LEU A 67 -0.94 -4.11 -5.06
CA LEU A 67 -1.65 -5.24 -4.49
C LEU A 67 -3.16 -4.99 -4.48
N ALA A 68 -3.59 -3.79 -4.08
CA ALA A 68 -4.99 -3.38 -4.11
C ALA A 68 -5.55 -3.41 -5.55
N GLU A 69 -4.85 -2.80 -6.51
CA GLU A 69 -5.21 -2.83 -7.93
C GLU A 69 -5.37 -4.28 -8.45
N PHE A 70 -4.48 -5.19 -8.04
CA PHE A 70 -4.57 -6.60 -8.40
C PHE A 70 -5.82 -7.28 -7.82
N VAL A 71 -6.10 -7.09 -6.52
CA VAL A 71 -7.29 -7.67 -5.88
C VAL A 71 -8.57 -7.13 -6.52
N THR A 72 -8.66 -5.81 -6.74
CA THR A 72 -9.80 -5.20 -7.43
C THR A 72 -9.99 -5.77 -8.84
N SER A 73 -8.91 -6.04 -9.58
CA SER A 73 -9.01 -6.67 -10.90
C SER A 73 -9.53 -8.11 -10.88
N LEU A 74 -9.45 -8.82 -9.74
CA LEU A 74 -10.05 -10.14 -9.56
C LEU A 74 -11.51 -10.05 -9.08
N GLU A 75 -11.86 -9.01 -8.33
CA GLU A 75 -13.22 -8.74 -7.83
C GLU A 75 -14.17 -8.19 -8.88
N GLU A 76 -13.63 -7.64 -9.99
CA GLU A 76 -14.38 -7.33 -11.19
C GLU A 76 -14.26 -8.47 -12.21
N PRO A 77 -14.93 -9.62 -12.03
CA PRO A 77 -15.07 -10.59 -13.10
C PRO A 77 -16.00 -9.99 -14.15
N SER A 78 -15.47 -9.10 -15.00
CA SER A 78 -16.16 -8.69 -16.22
C SER A 78 -16.20 -9.88 -17.17
N LEU A 79 -17.20 -10.75 -16.99
CA LEU A 79 -17.95 -11.44 -18.03
C LEU A 79 -17.15 -12.14 -19.15
N GLU A 80 -15.98 -12.74 -18.87
CA GLU A 80 -15.22 -13.55 -19.85
C GLU A 80 -15.09 -15.02 -19.42
N GLU A 81 -16.06 -15.52 -18.64
CA GLU A 81 -16.22 -16.95 -18.36
C GLU A 81 -17.39 -17.60 -19.15
N ALA A 82 -18.07 -16.87 -20.03
CA ALA A 82 -19.16 -17.40 -20.86
C ALA A 82 -18.69 -18.10 -22.17
N LYS A 83 -17.44 -18.57 -22.23
CA LYS A 83 -16.90 -19.28 -23.41
C LYS A 83 -16.02 -20.48 -23.05
N ARG A 84 -16.56 -21.41 -22.26
CA ARG A 84 -16.07 -22.79 -22.27
C ARG A 84 -17.20 -23.79 -22.19
#